data_AF-A0A0F9JEJ1-F1
#
_entry.id   AF-A0A0F9JEJ1-F1
#
_cell.length_a   1.000
_cell.length_b   1.000
_cell.length_c   1.000
_cell.angle_alpha   90.00
_cell.angle_beta   90.00
_cell.angle_gamma   90.00
#
_symmetry.space_group_name_H-M   'P 1'
#
loop_
_entity.id
_entity.type
_entity.pdbx_description
1 polymer ?
#
loop_
_entity_poly.entity_id
_entity_poly.type
_entity_poly.pdbx_seq_one_letter_code
_entity_poly.pdbx_strand_id
1 'polypeptide(L)'
;MTMRVELSQPLTPAEVQAAQYLAQGLTYAQIADVLGVSMRTAKYHIVNAGKKIPGDLPLQLRVIAWYRGGEVWLMPEDGNSA
;
A
#
# COMPACT_ATOMS: atom_id res chain seq x y z
N MET A 1 -13.66 -13.79 -9.42
CA MET A 1 -12.59 -14.12 -8.46
C MET A 1 -11.47 -13.12 -8.72
N THR A 2 -11.41 -12.01 -7.98
CA THR A 2 -10.39 -10.98 -8.20
C THR A 2 -9.09 -11.46 -7.56
N MET A 3 -8.07 -11.73 -8.36
CA MET A 3 -6.78 -12.19 -7.85
C MET A 3 -6.02 -10.97 -7.33
N ARG A 4 -5.58 -11.01 -6.07
CA ARG A 4 -4.71 -9.96 -5.54
C ARG A 4 -3.29 -10.20 -6.02
N VAL A 5 -2.57 -9.13 -6.32
CA VAL A 5 -1.13 -9.23 -6.60
C VAL A 5 -0.40 -9.71 -5.34
N GLU A 6 0.51 -10.67 -5.53
CA GLU A 6 1.37 -11.19 -4.47
C GLU A 6 2.34 -10.13 -3.97
N LEU A 7 2.55 -10.08 -2.65
CA LEU A 7 3.46 -9.10 -2.04
C LEU A 7 4.91 -9.52 -2.26
N SER A 8 5.82 -8.57 -2.47
CA SER A 8 7.27 -8.86 -2.53
C SER A 8 7.84 -9.30 -1.18
N GLN A 9 7.17 -8.93 -0.08
CA GLN A 9 7.45 -9.40 1.27
C GLN A 9 6.22 -9.17 2.17
N PRO A 10 6.07 -9.91 3.28
CA PRO A 10 4.94 -9.74 4.19
C PRO A 10 4.84 -8.33 4.78
N LEU A 11 3.60 -7.85 4.95
CA LEU A 11 3.32 -6.65 5.75
C LEU A 11 3.52 -6.95 7.24
N THR A 12 4.07 -6.00 7.98
CA THR A 12 4.10 -6.03 9.44
C THR A 12 2.72 -5.70 10.01
N PRO A 13 2.41 -6.05 11.27
CA PRO A 13 1.12 -5.70 11.88
C PRO A 13 0.78 -4.21 11.83
N ALA A 14 1.77 -3.33 12.05
CA ALA A 14 1.57 -1.88 11.99
C ALA A 14 1.30 -1.38 10.56
N GLU A 15 1.97 -1.96 9.57
CA GLU A 15 1.72 -1.67 8.15
C GLU A 15 0.32 -2.15 7.73
N VAL A 16 -0.11 -3.33 8.17
CA VAL A 16 -1.47 -3.83 7.92
C VAL A 16 -2.52 -2.87 8.47
N GLN A 17 -2.40 -2.46 9.73
CA GLN A 17 -3.36 -1.56 10.35
C GLN A 17 -3.40 -0.19 9.65
N ALA A 18 -2.23 0.43 9.42
CA ALA A 18 -2.16 1.72 8.73
C ALA A 18 -2.71 1.66 7.31
N ALA A 19 -2.43 0.58 6.57
CA ALA A 19 -2.92 0.36 5.22
C ALA A 19 -4.44 0.15 5.15
N GLN A 20 -5.02 -0.59 6.11
CA GLN A 20 -6.46 -0.78 6.23
C GLN A 20 -7.19 0.56 6.45
N TYR A 21 -6.72 1.38 7.38
CA TYR A 21 -7.31 2.70 7.64
C TYR A 21 -7.18 3.63 6.44
N LEU A 22 -6.03 3.62 5.76
CA LEU A 22 -5.88 4.39 4.53
C LEU A 22 -6.89 3.96 3.45
N ALA A 23 -7.10 2.66 3.27
CA ALA A 23 -8.05 2.15 2.28
C ALA A 23 -9.52 2.53 2.60
N GLN A 24 -9.83 2.67 3.90
CA GLN A 24 -11.10 3.19 4.41
C GLN A 24 -11.26 4.72 4.23
N GLY A 25 -10.21 5.42 3.82
CA GLY A 25 -10.24 6.85 3.52
C GLY A 25 -9.72 7.75 4.64
N LEU A 26 -9.10 7.21 5.69
CA LEU A 26 -8.52 8.03 6.75
C LEU A 26 -7.26 8.75 6.23
N THR A 27 -7.08 9.98 6.71
CA THR A 27 -5.87 10.77 6.48
C THR A 27 -4.71 10.33 7.38
N TYR A 28 -3.47 10.70 7.05
CA TYR A 28 -2.30 10.36 7.87
C TYR A 28 -2.38 10.86 9.31
N ALA A 29 -3.03 12.02 9.53
CA ALA A 29 -3.25 12.56 10.87
C ALA A 29 -4.23 11.66 11.66
N GLN A 30 -5.38 11.33 11.06
CA GLN A 30 -6.35 10.43 11.70
C GLN A 30 -5.78 9.04 11.96
N ILE A 31 -4.97 8.50 11.03
CA ILE A 31 -4.30 7.21 11.21
C ILE A 31 -3.30 7.28 12.37
N ALA A 32 -2.55 8.38 12.47
CA ALA A 32 -1.61 8.59 13.57
C ALA A 32 -2.33 8.66 14.92
N ASP A 33 -3.44 9.38 14.99
CA ASP A 33 -4.27 9.48 16.20
C ASP A 33 -4.82 8.12 16.61
N VAL A 34 -5.37 7.34 15.67
CA VAL A 34 -5.94 6.01 15.92
C VAL A 34 -4.88 5.01 16.37
N LEU A 35 -3.66 5.09 15.80
CA LEU A 35 -2.56 4.18 16.14
C LEU A 35 -1.74 4.64 17.35
N GLY A 36 -1.98 5.84 17.88
CA GLY A 36 -1.18 6.41 18.97
C GLY A 36 0.28 6.69 18.59
N VAL A 37 0.54 7.07 17.34
CA VAL A 37 1.89 7.34 16.82
C VAL A 37 2.00 8.75 16.22
N SER A 38 3.20 9.17 15.84
CA SER A 38 3.35 10.43 15.10
C SER A 38 2.82 10.32 13.67
N MET A 39 2.37 11.45 13.08
CA MET A 39 2.01 11.52 11.66
C MET A 39 3.13 11.03 10.73
N ARG A 40 4.39 11.30 11.10
CA ARG A 40 5.57 10.81 10.37
C ARG A 40 5.64 9.29 10.40
N THR A 41 5.39 8.67 11.56
CA THR A 41 5.37 7.21 11.73
C THR A 41 4.23 6.57 10.95
N ALA A 42 3.02 7.13 11.00
CA ALA A 42 1.89 6.66 10.20
C ALA A 42 2.19 6.69 8.69
N LYS A 43 2.76 7.80 8.20
CA LYS A 43 3.22 7.92 6.81
C LYS A 43 4.29 6.86 6.47
N TYR A 44 5.21 6.60 7.39
CA TYR A 44 6.27 5.60 7.19
C TYR A 44 5.72 4.19 7.02
N HIS A 45 4.75 3.78 7.86
CA HIS A 45 4.07 2.49 7.72
C HIS A 45 3.38 2.35 6.35
N ILE A 46 2.68 3.39 5.90
CA ILE A 46 1.99 3.37 4.60
C ILE A 46 2.98 3.29 3.43
N VAL A 47 4.06 4.06 3.46
CA VAL A 47 5.11 4.02 2.43
C VAL A 47 5.75 2.65 2.36
N ASN A 48 6.07 2.04 3.50
CA ASN A 48 6.65 0.71 3.53
C ASN A 48 5.66 -0.34 3.03
N ALA A 49 4.39 -0.27 3.43
CA ALA A 49 3.35 -1.14 2.88
C ALA A 49 3.25 -1.02 1.35
N GLY A 50 3.23 0.20 0.82
CA GLY A 50 3.19 0.45 -0.62
C GLY A 50 4.38 -0.15 -1.37
N LYS A 51 5.60 -0.07 -0.81
CA LYS A 51 6.81 -0.66 -1.43
C LYS A 51 6.72 -2.19 -1.56
N LYS A 52 5.94 -2.83 -0.70
CA LYS A 52 5.76 -4.30 -0.65
C LYS A 52 4.71 -4.82 -1.60
N ILE A 53 3.81 -3.96 -2.09
CA ILE A 53 2.71 -4.32 -3.00
C ILE A 53 3.17 -4.07 -4.43
N PRO A 54 3.51 -5.02 -5.31
CA PRO A 54 4.03 -4.71 -6.64
C PRO A 54 3.13 -3.80 -7.48
N GLY A 55 3.72 -3.08 -8.43
CA GLY A 55 3.01 -2.24 -9.40
C GLY A 55 3.55 -0.83 -9.55
N ASP A 56 3.07 -0.13 -10.57
CA ASP A 56 3.62 1.14 -11.04
C ASP A 56 2.92 2.39 -10.46
N LEU A 57 1.77 2.19 -9.82
CA LEU A 57 1.04 3.26 -9.14
C LEU A 57 1.90 3.91 -8.04
N PRO A 58 1.62 5.18 -7.69
CA PRO A 58 2.15 5.79 -6.48
C PRO A 58 1.90 4.89 -5.25
N LEU A 59 2.86 4.82 -4.33
CA LEU A 59 2.84 3.89 -3.18
C LEU A 59 1.53 3.92 -2.38
N GLN A 60 0.96 5.10 -2.16
CA GLN A 60 -0.32 5.26 -1.46
C GLN A 60 -1.49 4.64 -2.25
N LEU A 61 -1.50 4.79 -3.58
CA LEU A 61 -2.52 4.22 -4.45
C LEU A 61 -2.36 2.70 -4.59
N ARG A 62 -1.13 2.18 -4.57
CA ARG A 62 -0.86 0.73 -4.49
C ARG A 62 -1.56 0.12 -3.27
N VAL A 63 -1.42 0.76 -2.10
CA VAL A 63 -2.09 0.34 -0.86
C VAL A 63 -3.60 0.37 -1.00
N ILE A 64 -4.17 1.47 -1.48
CA ILE A 64 -5.63 1.63 -1.62
C ILE A 64 -6.20 0.60 -2.58
N ALA A 65 -5.59 0.43 -3.77
CA ALA A 65 -6.04 -0.52 -4.78
C ALA A 65 -6.00 -1.96 -4.25
N TRP A 66 -4.88 -2.36 -3.65
CA TRP A 66 -4.70 -3.73 -3.14
C TRP A 66 -5.72 -4.09 -2.06
N TYR A 67 -5.99 -3.18 -1.12
CA TYR A 67 -6.96 -3.42 -0.05
C TYR A 67 -8.42 -3.39 -0.52
N ARG A 68 -8.73 -2.61 -1.57
CA ARG A 68 -10.06 -2.59 -2.19
C ARG A 68 -10.29 -3.75 -3.17
N GLY A 69 -9.29 -4.61 -3.37
CA GLY A 69 -9.37 -5.76 -4.26
C GLY A 69 -9.18 -5.42 -5.74
N GLY A 70 -8.57 -4.27 -6.05
CA GLY A 70 -8.12 -3.94 -7.41
C GLY A 70 -6.79 -4.60 -7.74
N GLU A 71 -6.59 -4.95 -9.01
CA GLU A 71 -5.29 -5.33 -9.54
C GLU A 71 -4.40 -4.10 -9.64
N VAL A 72 -3.16 -4.20 -9.16
CA VAL A 72 -2.17 -3.15 -9.37
C VAL A 72 -1.48 -3.46 -10.68
N TRP A 73 -1.43 -2.47 -11.57
CA TRP A 73 -0.87 -2.70 -12.90
C TRP A 73 0.64 -2.97 -12.81
N LEU A 74 1.03 -4.13 -13.32
CA LEU A 74 2.41 -4.51 -13.54
C LEU A 74 2.65 -4.30 -15.02
N MET A 75 3.47 -3.30 -15.38
CA MET A 75 4.03 -3.24 -16.73
C MET A 75 4.62 -4.62 -17.06
N PRO A 76 4.21 -5.31 -18.14
CA PRO A 76 4.94 -6.47 -18.62
C PRO A 76 6.36 -6.03 -19.00
N GLU A 77 7.38 -6.80 -18.61
CA GLU A 77 8.80 -6.49 -18.81
C GLU A 77 9.26 -6.60 -20.28
N ASP A 78 8.52 -6.04 -21.24
CA ASP A 78 8.91 -6.09 -22.65
C ASP A 78 9.05 -4.68 -23.22
N GLY A 79 10.16 -4.04 -22.85
CA GLY A 79 10.56 -2.71 -23.32
C GLY A 79 12.01 -2.60 -23.76
N ASN A 80 12.70 -3.73 -23.99
CA ASN A 80 13.97 -3.74 -24.71
C ASN A 80 13.77 -4.29 -26.12
N SER A 81 13.15 -3.48 -26.97
CA SER A 81 13.30 -3.55 -28.42
C SER A 81 14.24 -2.42 -28.84
N ALA A 82 15.54 -2.69 -28.84
CA ALA A 82 16.55 -2.00 -29.64
C ALA A 82 17.88 -2.78 -29.59
#